data_AF-A0A2T4V801-F1
#
_entry.id   AF-A0A2T4V801-F1
#
_cell.length_a   1.000
_cell.length_b   1.000
_cell.length_c   1.000
_cell.angle_alpha   90.00
_cell.angle_beta   90.00
_cell.angle_gamma   90.00
#
_symmetry.space_group_name_H-M   'P 1'
#
loop_
_entity.id
_entity.type
_entity.pdbx_description
1 polymer ?
#
loop_
_entity_poly.entity_id
_entity_poly.type
_entity_poly.pdbx_seq_one_letter_code
_entity_poly.pdbx_strand_id
1 'polypeptide(L)'
;MKGSLLLALLMLAPTEVVVRDGESLAQVAQRTLGDRGGASELKALNGLKDDAVAPGTKLRLPGADRARAQSVLETARNAVKHADAKAARREEAVAKLKEAEAHFQNARYEDAAQAADGAWKLLSVSASPPTAFTVAVDDKGTTTVRTRSGQPVRVEAEGVTRPVAVGESVRVEKGQPPPPPRSPLGVPQPMQPADKLRLSVQFAKGGQGPVTLVWQAVEGAEGYEVELTPLRGEKRVMSATVNQLKVTLPAGIYRWSVRALAHDNRSELSAEQGFEVAEASPKSINLQVQPSKWK
;
A
#
# COMPACT_ATOMS: atom_id res chain seq x y z
N MET A 1 -27.62 1.33 -47.52
CA MET A 1 -28.05 1.50 -46.11
C MET A 1 -28.26 2.97 -45.87
N LYS A 2 -29.47 3.34 -45.43
CA LYS A 2 -29.92 4.72 -45.20
C LYS A 2 -29.58 5.16 -43.77
N GLY A 3 -29.28 6.44 -43.60
CA GLY A 3 -29.44 7.22 -42.36
C GLY A 3 -28.39 6.95 -41.28
N SER A 4 -27.86 7.94 -40.55
CA SER A 4 -28.23 9.34 -40.40
C SER A 4 -27.01 10.12 -39.94
N LEU A 5 -26.74 11.25 -40.59
CA LEU A 5 -25.98 12.34 -39.97
C LEU A 5 -26.77 12.82 -38.76
N LEU A 6 -26.22 12.68 -37.56
CA LEU A 6 -26.67 13.46 -36.41
C LEU A 6 -26.11 14.87 -36.58
N LEU A 7 -26.95 15.76 -37.12
CA LEU A 7 -26.71 17.20 -37.10
C LEU A 7 -26.89 17.67 -35.64
N ALA A 8 -25.79 17.81 -34.91
CA ALA A 8 -25.81 18.41 -33.58
C ALA A 8 -26.13 19.92 -33.72
N LEU A 9 -27.39 20.28 -33.49
CA LEU A 9 -27.83 21.67 -33.39
C LEU A 9 -27.14 22.29 -32.16
N LEU A 10 -26.16 23.17 -32.37
CA LEU A 10 -25.69 24.11 -31.33
C LEU A 10 -26.86 25.05 -30.99
N MET A 11 -27.67 24.70 -30.00
CA MET A 11 -28.55 25.66 -29.35
C MET A 11 -27.64 26.63 -28.58
N LEU A 12 -27.43 27.85 -29.10
CA LEU A 12 -26.84 28.92 -28.30
C LEU A 12 -27.73 29.11 -27.08
N ALA A 13 -27.18 28.85 -25.88
CA ALA A 13 -27.88 29.15 -24.64
C ALA A 13 -28.22 30.64 -24.61
N PRO A 14 -29.43 31.02 -24.15
CA PRO A 14 -29.82 32.42 -24.07
C PRO A 14 -28.82 33.18 -23.18
N THR A 15 -28.28 34.29 -23.69
CA THR A 15 -27.29 35.13 -22.99
C THR A 15 -27.95 36.12 -22.04
N GLU A 16 -29.28 36.23 -22.08
CA GLU A 16 -30.07 37.13 -21.23
C GLU A 16 -31.38 36.48 -20.78
N VAL A 17 -31.90 36.91 -19.64
CA VAL A 17 -33.19 36.51 -19.09
C VAL A 17 -33.90 37.70 -18.48
N VAL A 18 -35.23 37.74 -18.59
CA VAL A 18 -36.06 38.75 -17.93
C VAL A 18 -36.57 38.21 -16.59
N VAL A 19 -36.48 39.02 -15.54
CA VAL A 19 -37.04 38.72 -14.21
C VAL A 19 -38.57 38.79 -14.26
N ARG A 20 -39.24 37.74 -13.80
CA ARG A 20 -40.72 37.67 -13.74
C ARG A 20 -41.26 38.42 -12.52
N ASP A 21 -42.56 38.69 -12.53
CA ASP A 21 -43.22 39.34 -11.40
C ASP A 21 -43.08 38.51 -10.11
N GLY A 22 -42.61 39.15 -9.05
CA GLY A 22 -42.30 38.50 -7.76
C GLY A 22 -41.12 37.51 -7.75
N GLU A 23 -40.35 37.37 -8.83
CA GLU A 23 -39.23 36.41 -8.92
C GLU A 23 -37.96 36.93 -8.25
N SER A 24 -37.39 36.16 -7.32
CA SER A 24 -36.10 36.51 -6.68
C SER A 24 -34.91 36.07 -7.52
N LEU A 25 -33.74 36.66 -7.29
CA LEU A 25 -32.51 36.30 -8.02
C LEU A 25 -32.14 34.82 -7.89
N ALA A 26 -32.41 34.21 -6.74
CA ALA A 26 -32.23 32.77 -6.52
C ALA A 26 -33.22 31.91 -7.31
N GLN A 27 -34.45 32.39 -7.53
CA GLN A 27 -35.42 31.71 -8.39
C GLN A 27 -35.02 31.82 -9.87
N VAL A 28 -34.50 32.99 -10.29
CA VAL A 28 -33.92 33.15 -11.63
C VAL A 28 -32.73 32.20 -11.82
N ALA A 29 -31.81 32.14 -10.85
CA ALA A 29 -30.66 31.25 -10.88
C ALA A 29 -31.08 29.77 -10.95
N GLN A 30 -32.04 29.35 -10.13
CA GLN A 30 -32.58 27.99 -10.18
C GLN A 30 -33.20 27.66 -11.55
N ARG A 31 -33.92 28.60 -12.14
CA ARG A 31 -34.61 28.42 -13.42
C ARG A 31 -33.65 28.39 -14.60
N THR A 32 -32.57 29.15 -14.55
CA THR A 32 -31.65 29.36 -15.69
C THR A 32 -30.36 28.57 -15.58
N LEU A 33 -29.79 28.47 -14.37
CA LEU A 33 -28.53 27.80 -14.09
C LEU A 33 -28.73 26.41 -13.45
N GLY A 34 -29.96 26.07 -13.07
CA GLY A 34 -30.28 24.81 -12.39
C GLY A 34 -29.88 24.78 -10.91
N ASP A 35 -29.34 25.87 -10.36
CA ASP A 35 -28.85 25.96 -8.99
C ASP A 35 -29.23 27.30 -8.35
N ARG A 36 -29.90 27.24 -7.19
CA ARG A 36 -30.19 28.44 -6.37
C ARG A 36 -28.92 29.15 -5.89
N GLY A 37 -27.84 28.42 -5.69
CA GLY A 37 -26.53 28.95 -5.32
C GLY A 37 -25.93 29.92 -6.34
N GLY A 38 -26.39 29.85 -7.60
CA GLY A 38 -25.97 30.76 -8.67
C GLY A 38 -26.49 32.20 -8.54
N ALA A 39 -27.25 32.54 -7.49
CA ALA A 39 -27.73 33.90 -7.25
C ALA A 39 -26.56 34.90 -7.11
N SER A 40 -25.53 34.54 -6.36
CA SER A 40 -24.33 35.37 -6.18
C SER A 40 -23.57 35.57 -7.49
N GLU A 41 -23.49 34.53 -8.33
CA GLU A 41 -22.90 34.62 -9.66
C GLU A 41 -23.67 35.60 -10.55
N LEU A 42 -25.00 35.47 -10.61
CA LEU A 42 -25.85 36.38 -11.38
C LEU A 42 -25.74 37.81 -10.86
N LYS A 43 -25.67 37.98 -9.54
CA LYS A 43 -25.48 39.28 -8.90
C LYS A 43 -24.17 39.94 -9.36
N ALA A 44 -23.07 39.21 -9.25
CA ALA A 44 -21.74 39.68 -9.62
C ALA A 44 -21.64 39.98 -11.13
N LEU A 45 -22.14 39.08 -11.98
CA LEU A 45 -22.13 39.24 -13.43
C LEU A 45 -22.92 40.47 -13.90
N ASN A 46 -23.99 40.82 -13.18
CA ASN A 46 -24.87 41.93 -13.52
C ASN A 46 -24.59 43.21 -12.70
N GLY A 47 -23.55 43.22 -11.86
CA GLY A 47 -23.18 44.40 -11.06
C GLY A 47 -24.28 44.85 -10.08
N LEU A 48 -25.10 43.92 -9.59
CA LEU A 48 -26.23 44.22 -8.70
C LEU A 48 -25.74 44.46 -7.27
N LYS A 49 -26.30 45.47 -6.60
CA LYS A 49 -25.98 45.81 -5.20
C LYS A 49 -26.64 44.85 -4.22
N ASP A 50 -27.89 44.49 -4.50
CA ASP A 50 -28.75 43.68 -3.66
C ASP A 50 -29.35 42.51 -4.43
N ASP A 51 -29.92 41.56 -3.70
CA ASP A 51 -30.52 40.34 -4.26
C ASP A 51 -31.98 40.58 -4.72
N ALA A 52 -32.53 41.76 -4.38
CA ALA A 52 -33.83 42.22 -4.82
C ALA A 52 -33.72 42.82 -6.23
N VAL A 53 -34.44 42.22 -7.19
CA VAL A 53 -34.44 42.66 -8.60
C VAL A 53 -35.87 42.97 -9.02
N ALA A 54 -36.08 44.12 -9.63
CA ALA A 54 -37.41 44.53 -10.08
C ALA A 54 -37.91 43.64 -11.22
N PRO A 55 -39.21 43.30 -11.26
CA PRO A 55 -39.82 42.63 -12.40
C PRO A 55 -39.52 43.37 -13.72
N GLY A 56 -39.24 42.62 -14.79
CA GLY A 56 -38.88 43.18 -16.10
C GLY A 56 -37.40 43.50 -16.28
N THR A 57 -36.56 43.37 -15.25
CA THR A 57 -35.11 43.56 -15.37
C THR A 57 -34.50 42.51 -16.30
N LYS A 58 -33.65 42.93 -17.24
CA LYS A 58 -32.86 42.05 -18.10
C LYS A 58 -31.54 41.71 -17.40
N LEU A 59 -31.32 40.43 -17.13
CA LEU A 59 -30.11 39.90 -16.52
C LEU A 59 -29.31 39.14 -17.57
N ARG A 60 -28.01 39.39 -17.62
CA ARG A 60 -27.03 38.60 -18.37
C ARG A 60 -26.87 37.23 -17.71
N LEU A 61 -26.81 36.20 -18.55
CA LEU A 61 -26.54 34.84 -18.15
C LEU A 61 -25.07 34.47 -18.45
N PRO A 62 -24.45 33.64 -17.61
CA PRO A 62 -23.12 33.11 -17.87
C PRO A 62 -23.06 32.25 -19.14
N GLY A 63 -21.96 32.37 -19.89
CA GLY A 63 -21.72 31.62 -21.12
C GLY A 63 -20.99 30.28 -20.91
N ALA A 64 -20.38 29.79 -21.99
CA ALA A 64 -19.66 28.50 -22.01
C ALA A 64 -18.52 28.40 -20.98
N ASP A 65 -17.89 29.53 -20.63
CA ASP A 65 -16.79 29.58 -19.65
C ASP A 65 -17.23 29.14 -18.26
N ARG A 66 -18.49 29.39 -17.89
CA ARG A 66 -19.05 28.89 -16.62
C ARG A 66 -19.10 27.37 -16.61
N ALA A 67 -19.57 26.75 -17.69
CA ALA A 67 -19.68 25.30 -17.77
C ALA A 67 -18.30 24.63 -17.66
N ARG A 68 -17.29 25.22 -18.31
CA ARG A 68 -15.90 24.78 -18.17
C ARG A 68 -15.42 24.93 -16.73
N ALA A 69 -15.56 26.11 -16.12
CA ALA A 69 -15.11 26.35 -14.75
C ALA A 69 -15.81 25.43 -13.74
N GLN A 70 -17.11 25.14 -13.92
CA GLN A 70 -17.88 24.22 -13.09
C GLN A 70 -17.32 22.79 -13.17
N SER A 71 -16.99 22.31 -14.37
CA SER A 71 -16.40 20.98 -14.56
C SER A 71 -15.03 20.84 -13.88
N VAL A 72 -14.18 21.88 -13.99
CA VAL A 72 -12.86 21.88 -13.34
C VAL A 72 -13.00 21.94 -11.82
N LEU A 73 -13.92 22.76 -11.29
CA LEU A 73 -14.23 22.82 -9.86
C LEU A 73 -14.72 21.49 -9.30
N GLU A 74 -15.62 20.80 -10.01
CA GLU A 74 -16.12 19.50 -9.59
C GLU A 74 -14.98 18.47 -9.53
N THR A 75 -14.09 18.48 -10.52
CA THR A 75 -12.90 17.63 -10.54
C THR A 75 -11.97 17.92 -9.36
N ALA A 76 -11.72 19.20 -9.05
CA ALA A 76 -10.90 19.62 -7.92
C ALA A 76 -11.54 19.25 -6.56
N ARG A 77 -12.86 19.41 -6.40
CA ARG A 77 -13.62 18.97 -5.22
C ARG A 77 -13.48 17.47 -4.98
N ASN A 78 -13.66 16.68 -6.03
CA ASN A 78 -13.53 15.23 -5.95
C ASN A 78 -12.09 14.83 -5.58
N ALA A 79 -11.08 15.48 -6.17
CA ALA A 79 -9.68 15.24 -5.82
C ALA A 79 -9.40 15.54 -4.33
N VAL A 80 -9.85 16.68 -3.81
CA VAL A 80 -9.69 17.05 -2.40
C VAL A 80 -10.43 16.09 -1.46
N LYS A 81 -11.62 15.63 -1.85
CA LYS A 81 -12.43 14.67 -1.08
C LYS A 81 -11.76 13.31 -0.95
N HIS A 82 -11.06 12.85 -1.99
CA HIS A 82 -10.41 11.55 -2.04
C HIS A 82 -8.91 11.57 -1.68
N ALA A 83 -8.32 12.76 -1.49
CA ALA A 83 -6.93 12.89 -1.07
C ALA A 83 -6.72 12.34 0.35
N ASP A 84 -5.61 11.63 0.57
CA ASP A 84 -5.18 11.18 1.90
C ASP A 84 -5.12 12.38 2.86
N ALA A 85 -5.69 12.23 4.04
CA ALA A 85 -5.70 13.26 5.09
C ALA A 85 -4.28 13.71 5.47
N LYS A 86 -3.25 12.86 5.28
CA LYS A 86 -1.85 13.15 5.55
C LYS A 86 -1.07 13.67 4.34
N ALA A 87 -1.71 13.87 3.18
CA ALA A 87 -1.00 14.40 2.02
C ALA A 87 -0.43 15.80 2.34
N ALA A 88 0.89 15.94 2.20
CA ALA A 88 1.64 17.13 2.62
C ALA A 88 1.14 18.45 2.01
N ARG A 89 0.42 18.38 0.88
CA ARG A 89 -0.13 19.54 0.16
C ARG A 89 -1.64 19.67 0.21
N ARG A 90 -2.32 18.87 1.05
CA ARG A 90 -3.79 18.88 1.15
C ARG A 90 -4.32 20.23 1.62
N GLU A 91 -3.68 20.83 2.61
CA GLU A 91 -4.09 22.14 3.15
C GLU A 91 -4.01 23.24 2.08
N GLU A 92 -2.90 23.28 1.33
CA GLU A 92 -2.72 24.21 0.21
C GLU A 92 -3.74 23.96 -0.91
N ALA A 93 -4.02 22.70 -1.25
CA ALA A 93 -5.04 22.35 -2.24
C ALA A 93 -6.46 22.76 -1.79
N VAL A 94 -6.79 22.61 -0.51
CA VAL A 94 -8.07 23.09 0.06
C VAL A 94 -8.17 24.60 -0.02
N ALA A 95 -7.09 25.33 0.29
CA ALA A 95 -7.05 26.79 0.17
C ALA A 95 -7.27 27.23 -1.29
N LYS A 96 -6.62 26.57 -2.25
CA LYS A 96 -6.80 26.82 -3.69
C LYS A 96 -8.20 26.50 -4.19
N LEU A 97 -8.81 25.42 -3.69
CA LEU A 97 -10.20 25.11 -4.01
C LEU A 97 -11.15 26.20 -3.49
N LYS A 98 -10.93 26.70 -2.27
CA LYS A 98 -11.73 27.80 -1.71
C LYS A 98 -11.57 29.10 -2.50
N GLU A 99 -10.35 29.41 -2.94
CA GLU A 99 -10.07 30.54 -3.85
C GLU A 99 -10.85 30.37 -5.17
N ALA A 100 -10.79 29.20 -5.78
CA ALA A 100 -11.52 28.89 -7.02
C ALA A 100 -13.05 29.06 -6.87
N GLU A 101 -13.62 28.59 -5.77
CA GLU A 101 -15.05 28.77 -5.47
C GLU A 101 -15.42 30.24 -5.31
N ALA A 102 -14.58 31.03 -4.63
CA ALA A 102 -14.78 32.46 -4.49
C ALA A 102 -14.76 33.19 -5.85
N HIS A 103 -13.82 32.84 -6.75
CA HIS A 103 -13.79 33.39 -8.11
C HIS A 103 -15.05 33.03 -8.90
N PHE A 104 -15.51 31.78 -8.79
CA PHE A 104 -16.72 31.31 -9.47
C PHE A 104 -17.96 32.09 -9.01
N GLN A 105 -18.13 32.28 -7.70
CA GLN A 105 -19.24 33.06 -7.13
C GLN A 105 -19.22 34.54 -7.53
N ASN A 106 -18.04 35.08 -7.89
CA ASN A 106 -17.88 36.44 -8.39
C ASN A 106 -17.90 36.55 -9.92
N ALA A 107 -18.39 35.50 -10.62
CA ALA A 107 -18.44 35.42 -12.08
C ALA A 107 -17.07 35.56 -12.79
N ARG A 108 -15.96 35.25 -12.09
CA ARG A 108 -14.60 35.23 -12.64
C ARG A 108 -14.22 33.80 -13.03
N TYR A 109 -14.79 33.32 -14.13
CA TYR A 109 -14.72 31.90 -14.51
C TYR A 109 -13.32 31.42 -14.90
N GLU A 110 -12.51 32.26 -15.54
CA GLU A 110 -11.13 31.90 -15.89
C GLU A 110 -10.25 31.74 -14.64
N ASP A 111 -10.28 32.73 -13.73
CA ASP A 111 -9.56 32.66 -12.46
C ASP A 111 -9.99 31.43 -11.65
N ALA A 112 -11.30 31.14 -11.62
CA ALA A 112 -11.84 29.96 -10.95
C ALA A 112 -11.27 28.65 -11.53
N ALA A 113 -11.24 28.53 -12.86
CA ALA A 113 -10.67 27.36 -13.52
C ALA A 113 -9.16 27.23 -13.23
N GLN A 114 -8.41 28.32 -13.28
CA GLN A 114 -6.96 28.31 -12.99
C GLN A 114 -6.66 27.91 -11.54
N ALA A 115 -7.40 28.45 -10.58
CA ALA A 115 -7.23 28.10 -9.16
C ALA A 115 -7.63 26.64 -8.88
N ALA A 116 -8.70 26.15 -9.51
CA ALA A 116 -9.13 24.75 -9.38
C ALA A 116 -8.14 23.77 -10.01
N ASP A 117 -7.56 24.09 -11.17
CA ASP A 117 -6.46 23.32 -11.77
C ASP A 117 -5.21 23.31 -10.86
N GLY A 118 -4.92 24.43 -10.20
CA GLY A 118 -3.87 24.54 -9.19
C GLY A 118 -4.09 23.57 -8.02
N ALA A 119 -5.31 23.55 -7.47
CA ALA A 119 -5.69 22.61 -6.41
C ALA A 119 -5.53 21.15 -6.85
N TRP A 120 -5.98 20.83 -8.06
CA TRP A 120 -5.84 19.47 -8.61
C TRP A 120 -4.38 19.07 -8.79
N LYS A 121 -3.52 19.96 -9.32
CA LYS A 121 -2.08 19.73 -9.48
C LYS A 121 -1.35 19.45 -8.16
N LEU A 122 -1.69 20.17 -7.10
CA LEU A 122 -1.10 19.96 -5.78
C LEU A 122 -1.36 18.53 -5.26
N LEU A 123 -2.50 17.94 -5.63
CA LEU A 123 -2.90 16.59 -5.23
C LEU A 123 -2.43 15.51 -6.22
N SER A 124 -2.37 15.83 -7.52
CA SER A 124 -1.95 14.88 -8.56
C SER A 124 -0.43 14.69 -8.62
N VAL A 125 0.37 15.70 -8.22
CA VAL A 125 1.84 15.62 -8.13
C VAL A 125 2.33 14.79 -6.94
N SER A 126 1.45 14.34 -6.03
CA SER A 126 1.77 13.30 -5.04
C SER A 126 1.70 11.87 -5.61
N ALA A 127 1.55 11.71 -6.93
CA ALA A 127 1.53 10.42 -7.58
C ALA A 127 2.91 9.73 -7.59
N SER A 128 3.02 8.72 -6.73
CA SER A 128 4.10 7.72 -6.63
C SER A 128 5.43 8.20 -6.03
N PRO A 129 5.94 7.53 -4.98
CA PRO A 129 7.32 7.71 -4.52
C PRO A 129 8.30 7.54 -5.69
N PRO A 130 9.45 8.25 -5.70
CA PRO A 130 10.47 8.03 -6.71
C PRO A 130 10.87 6.55 -6.76
N THR A 131 11.01 6.02 -7.97
CA THR A 131 11.47 4.65 -8.18
C THR A 131 12.94 4.55 -7.80
N ALA A 132 13.25 3.77 -6.76
CA ALA A 132 14.61 3.45 -6.38
C ALA A 132 14.90 2.01 -6.75
N PHE A 133 16.01 1.76 -7.43
CA PHE A 133 16.45 0.43 -7.83
C PHE A 133 17.98 0.37 -7.84
N THR A 134 18.51 -0.84 -7.83
CA THR A 134 19.96 -1.09 -7.95
C THR A 134 20.23 -2.00 -9.12
N VAL A 135 21.30 -1.70 -9.86
CA VAL A 135 21.83 -2.54 -10.93
C VAL A 135 23.26 -2.92 -10.55
N ALA A 136 23.57 -4.21 -10.59
CA ALA A 136 24.91 -4.72 -10.36
C ALA A 136 25.29 -5.66 -11.51
N VAL A 137 26.54 -5.60 -11.96
CA VAL A 137 27.07 -6.47 -13.00
C VAL A 137 28.26 -7.22 -12.43
N ASP A 138 28.26 -8.54 -12.52
CA ASP A 138 29.38 -9.37 -12.06
C ASP A 138 30.48 -9.52 -13.12
N ASP A 139 31.59 -10.16 -12.74
CA ASP A 139 32.76 -10.42 -13.58
C ASP A 139 32.45 -11.29 -14.81
N LYS A 140 31.37 -12.06 -14.78
CA LYS A 140 30.86 -12.87 -15.89
C LYS A 140 29.94 -12.09 -16.82
N GLY A 141 29.64 -10.83 -16.51
CA GLY A 141 28.73 -9.97 -17.26
C GLY A 141 27.26 -10.23 -16.95
N THR A 142 26.95 -10.90 -15.84
CA THR A 142 25.58 -11.14 -15.38
C THR A 142 25.04 -9.88 -14.73
N THR A 143 23.85 -9.43 -15.16
CA THR A 143 23.23 -8.21 -14.65
C THR A 143 22.12 -8.54 -13.66
N THR A 144 22.22 -8.02 -12.44
CA THR A 144 21.18 -8.14 -11.41
C THR A 144 20.50 -6.80 -11.20
N VAL A 145 19.18 -6.76 -11.39
CA VAL A 145 18.35 -5.58 -11.14
C VAL A 145 17.41 -5.86 -9.96
N ARG A 146 17.37 -4.95 -8.98
CA ARG A 146 16.48 -5.04 -7.81
C ARG A 146 15.72 -3.75 -7.59
N THR A 147 14.40 -3.83 -7.50
CA THR A 147 13.55 -2.66 -7.25
C THR A 147 13.31 -2.50 -5.75
N ARG A 148 13.60 -1.32 -5.20
CA ARG A 148 13.48 -1.02 -3.75
C ARG A 148 12.20 -0.26 -3.41
N SER A 149 11.76 0.67 -4.25
CA SER A 149 10.56 1.47 -4.03
C SER A 149 10.02 2.04 -5.33
N GLY A 150 8.81 2.58 -5.29
CA GLY A 150 8.17 3.28 -6.41
C GLY A 150 7.53 2.33 -7.42
N GLN A 151 7.61 2.67 -8.70
CA GLN A 151 6.99 1.90 -9.78
C GLN A 151 7.87 0.71 -10.20
N PRO A 152 7.28 -0.36 -10.78
CA PRO A 152 8.06 -1.48 -11.31
C PRO A 152 9.09 -1.05 -12.37
N VAL A 153 10.30 -1.58 -12.28
CA VAL A 153 11.37 -1.35 -13.26
C VAL A 153 11.24 -2.35 -14.40
N ARG A 154 11.27 -1.89 -15.65
CA ARG A 154 11.28 -2.77 -16.82
C ARG A 154 12.71 -3.15 -17.18
N VAL A 155 12.98 -4.45 -17.23
CA VAL A 155 14.28 -5.01 -17.63
C VAL A 155 14.10 -5.71 -18.96
N GLU A 156 14.91 -5.35 -19.96
CA GLU A 156 14.82 -5.89 -21.31
C GLU A 156 16.15 -6.47 -21.77
N ALA A 157 16.12 -7.69 -22.29
CA ALA A 157 17.24 -8.33 -22.97
C ALA A 157 16.71 -9.40 -23.94
N GLU A 158 17.45 -9.64 -25.03
CA GLU A 158 17.08 -10.62 -26.09
C GLU A 158 15.64 -10.45 -26.60
N GLY A 159 15.16 -9.20 -26.70
CA GLY A 159 13.81 -8.86 -27.16
C GLY A 159 12.67 -9.19 -26.17
N VAL A 160 12.99 -9.59 -24.94
CA VAL A 160 12.02 -9.89 -23.89
C VAL A 160 12.09 -8.84 -22.79
N THR A 161 10.96 -8.18 -22.52
CA THR A 161 10.81 -7.22 -21.42
C THR A 161 10.14 -7.88 -20.21
N ARG A 162 10.71 -7.70 -19.03
CA ARG A 162 10.17 -8.20 -17.76
C ARG A 162 10.00 -7.05 -16.75
N PRO A 163 8.81 -6.82 -16.20
CA PRO A 163 8.63 -5.88 -15.09
C PRO A 163 9.16 -6.50 -13.81
N VAL A 164 9.87 -5.71 -12.99
CA VAL A 164 10.40 -6.08 -11.68
C VAL A 164 9.74 -5.19 -10.64
N ALA A 165 8.77 -5.74 -9.91
CA ALA A 165 8.01 -5.02 -8.91
C ALA A 165 8.86 -4.73 -7.67
N VAL A 166 8.33 -3.89 -6.77
CA VAL A 166 9.00 -3.51 -5.53
C VAL A 166 9.31 -4.74 -4.68
N GLY A 167 10.56 -4.84 -4.22
CA GLY A 167 11.07 -5.97 -3.46
C GLY A 167 11.64 -7.09 -4.31
N GLU A 168 11.20 -7.22 -5.57
CA GLU A 168 11.66 -8.25 -6.49
C GLU A 168 13.06 -7.97 -7.05
N SER A 169 13.67 -9.03 -7.57
CA SER A 169 14.92 -8.95 -8.31
C SER A 169 14.90 -9.86 -9.53
N VAL A 170 15.65 -9.48 -10.56
CA VAL A 170 15.88 -10.33 -11.74
C VAL A 170 17.38 -10.38 -12.03
N ARG A 171 17.87 -11.58 -12.33
CA ARG A 171 19.26 -11.84 -12.72
C ARG A 171 19.26 -12.27 -14.18
N VAL A 172 19.93 -11.49 -15.03
CA VAL A 172 19.98 -11.68 -16.48
C VAL A 172 21.39 -12.08 -16.86
N GLU A 173 21.54 -13.33 -17.31
CA GLU A 173 22.81 -13.81 -17.85
C GLU A 173 23.08 -13.19 -19.23
N LYS A 174 24.36 -12.98 -19.55
CA LYS A 174 24.77 -12.39 -20.82
C LYS A 174 24.26 -13.24 -21.99
N GLY A 175 23.52 -12.61 -22.91
CA GLY A 175 22.97 -13.28 -24.10
C GLY A 175 21.73 -14.13 -23.83
N GLN A 176 21.10 -14.01 -22.65
CA GLN A 176 19.85 -14.68 -22.32
C GLN A 176 18.73 -13.67 -22.03
N PRO A 177 17.46 -14.02 -22.33
CA PRO A 177 16.32 -13.18 -21.97
C PRO A 177 16.14 -13.13 -20.44
N PRO A 178 15.55 -12.05 -19.88
CA PRO A 178 15.32 -11.96 -18.45
C PRO A 178 14.36 -13.07 -17.98
N PRO A 179 14.76 -13.87 -16.97
CA PRO A 179 13.88 -14.86 -16.36
C PRO A 179 12.74 -14.15 -15.59
N PRO A 180 11.73 -14.90 -15.11
CA PRO A 180 10.73 -14.36 -14.19
C PRO A 180 11.41 -13.71 -12.96
N PRO A 181 10.93 -12.52 -12.51
CA PRO A 181 11.45 -11.90 -11.30
C PRO A 181 11.23 -12.79 -10.08
N ARG A 182 12.17 -12.73 -9.14
CA ARG A 182 12.13 -13.46 -7.88
C ARG A 182 11.73 -12.53 -6.75
N SER A 183 10.75 -12.95 -5.98
CA SER A 183 10.35 -12.31 -4.73
C SER A 183 11.40 -12.52 -3.64
N PRO A 184 11.52 -11.57 -2.68
CA PRO A 184 12.35 -11.79 -1.51
C PRO A 184 11.78 -12.92 -0.67
N LEU A 185 12.65 -13.75 -0.09
CA LEU A 185 12.23 -14.82 0.79
C LEU A 185 11.59 -14.24 2.05
N GLY A 186 10.43 -14.77 2.42
CA GLY A 186 9.80 -14.47 3.71
C GLY A 186 10.67 -14.91 4.88
N VAL A 187 10.50 -14.27 6.03
CA VAL A 187 11.16 -14.68 7.27
C VAL A 187 10.42 -15.90 7.84
N PRO A 188 11.08 -17.06 8.05
CA PRO A 188 10.41 -18.21 8.63
C PRO A 188 9.96 -17.91 10.07
N GLN A 189 8.84 -18.51 10.48
CA GLN A 189 8.33 -18.38 11.84
C GLN A 189 8.59 -19.66 12.64
N PRO A 190 9.46 -19.63 13.66
CA PRO A 190 9.66 -20.73 14.59
C PRO A 190 8.34 -21.14 15.27
N MET A 191 8.01 -22.43 15.23
CA MET A 191 6.76 -22.97 15.79
C MET A 191 7.03 -23.89 16.99
N GLN A 192 7.98 -24.81 16.87
CA GLN A 192 8.35 -25.74 17.92
C GLN A 192 9.87 -25.88 18.01
N PRO A 193 10.44 -25.99 19.22
CA PRO A 193 9.83 -25.77 20.52
C PRO A 193 9.33 -24.33 20.67
N ALA A 194 8.16 -24.14 21.28
CA ALA A 194 7.63 -22.80 21.54
C ALA A 194 8.55 -22.01 22.48
N ASP A 195 8.49 -20.69 22.41
CA ASP A 195 9.32 -19.84 23.27
C ASP A 195 9.10 -20.15 24.76
N LYS A 196 10.20 -20.26 25.50
CA LYS A 196 10.29 -20.62 26.93
C LYS A 196 9.71 -22.00 27.29
N LEU A 197 9.49 -22.87 26.31
CA LEU A 197 9.04 -24.23 26.57
C LEU A 197 10.10 -25.03 27.34
N ARG A 198 9.67 -25.79 28.34
CA ARG A 198 10.51 -26.77 29.04
C ARG A 198 10.15 -28.18 28.58
N LEU A 199 11.08 -28.83 27.89
CA LEU A 199 10.95 -30.18 27.36
C LEU A 199 11.55 -31.19 28.33
N SER A 200 10.72 -32.09 28.88
CA SER A 200 11.20 -33.24 29.63
C SER A 200 11.44 -34.41 28.68
N VAL A 201 12.71 -34.66 28.32
CA VAL A 201 13.05 -35.73 27.37
C VAL A 201 13.44 -36.98 28.16
N GLN A 202 12.76 -38.12 27.91
CA GLN A 202 13.09 -39.38 28.57
C GLN A 202 14.43 -39.93 28.05
N PHE A 203 15.36 -40.19 28.97
CA PHE A 203 16.57 -40.95 28.68
C PHE A 203 16.21 -42.42 28.51
N ALA A 204 15.91 -42.86 27.28
CA ALA A 204 15.92 -44.29 27.00
C ALA A 204 17.37 -44.81 27.03
N LYS A 205 17.60 -46.01 27.58
CA LYS A 205 18.89 -46.72 27.55
C LYS A 205 19.38 -46.80 26.10
N GLY A 206 20.22 -45.88 25.67
CA GLY A 206 20.71 -45.77 24.29
C GLY A 206 20.96 -44.36 23.75
N GLY A 207 20.47 -43.28 24.40
CA GLY A 207 20.89 -41.92 24.06
C GLY A 207 19.78 -40.86 23.97
N GLN A 208 20.23 -39.60 23.99
CA GLN A 208 19.51 -38.33 23.97
C GLN A 208 18.38 -38.31 22.91
N GLY A 209 17.13 -38.06 23.33
CA GLY A 209 15.99 -37.98 22.40
C GLY A 209 16.11 -36.75 21.48
N PRO A 210 15.80 -36.87 20.17
CA PRO A 210 15.93 -35.75 19.26
C PRO A 210 14.85 -34.71 19.53
N VAL A 211 15.26 -33.48 19.84
CA VAL A 211 14.38 -32.31 19.80
C VAL A 211 14.13 -31.99 18.33
N THR A 212 12.86 -31.88 17.96
CA THR A 212 12.48 -31.48 16.59
C THR A 212 12.21 -29.99 16.59
N LEU A 213 13.02 -29.24 15.85
CA LEU A 213 12.81 -27.84 15.54
C LEU A 213 11.87 -27.78 14.32
N VAL A 214 10.78 -27.02 14.40
CA VAL A 214 9.77 -26.88 13.34
C VAL A 214 9.46 -25.40 13.15
N TRP A 215 9.37 -24.97 11.90
CA TRP A 215 9.04 -23.61 11.52
C TRP A 215 8.06 -23.58 10.35
N GLN A 216 7.46 -22.41 10.12
CA GLN A 216 6.60 -22.17 8.97
C GLN A 216 7.43 -22.24 7.67
N ALA A 217 6.96 -23.02 6.70
CA ALA A 217 7.57 -23.09 5.37
C ALA A 217 7.48 -21.74 4.66
N VAL A 218 8.55 -21.35 3.99
CA VAL A 218 8.65 -20.11 3.21
C VAL A 218 8.54 -20.44 1.72
N GLU A 219 7.65 -19.76 1.02
CA GLU A 219 7.51 -19.89 -0.44
C GLU A 219 8.80 -19.46 -1.15
N GLY A 220 9.24 -20.26 -2.12
CA GLY A 220 10.50 -20.03 -2.85
C GLY A 220 11.77 -20.43 -2.10
N ALA A 221 11.67 -20.94 -0.88
CA ALA A 221 12.83 -21.47 -0.16
C ALA A 221 13.26 -22.84 -0.73
N GLU A 222 14.54 -22.95 -1.07
CA GLU A 222 15.19 -24.20 -1.48
C GLU A 222 15.78 -24.96 -0.28
N GLY A 223 15.96 -24.26 0.84
CA GLY A 223 16.42 -24.82 2.10
C GLY A 223 16.38 -23.79 3.23
N TYR A 224 16.93 -24.17 4.37
CA TYR A 224 16.95 -23.37 5.59
C TYR A 224 18.29 -23.49 6.30
N GLU A 225 18.66 -22.44 7.00
CA GLU A 225 19.77 -22.42 7.94
C GLU A 225 19.22 -22.18 9.34
N VAL A 226 19.53 -23.09 10.26
CA VAL A 226 19.13 -23.03 11.66
C VAL A 226 20.36 -22.68 12.49
N GLU A 227 20.24 -21.60 13.25
CA GLU A 227 21.23 -21.20 14.24
C GLU A 227 20.75 -21.64 15.62
N LEU A 228 21.55 -22.42 16.33
CA LEU A 228 21.24 -22.93 17.67
C LEU A 228 22.37 -22.57 18.63
N THR A 229 22.06 -21.75 19.62
CA THR A 229 23.01 -21.25 20.61
C THR A 229 22.65 -21.80 22.00
N PRO A 230 23.45 -22.71 22.57
CA PRO A 230 23.30 -23.08 23.97
C PRO A 230 23.69 -21.90 24.89
N LEU A 231 23.04 -21.78 26.04
CA LEU A 231 23.39 -20.75 27.04
C LEU A 231 24.83 -20.89 27.55
N ARG A 232 25.32 -22.14 27.61
CA ARG A 232 26.70 -22.49 27.93
C ARG A 232 27.26 -23.38 26.83
N GLY A 233 27.98 -22.77 25.89
CA GLY A 233 28.63 -23.47 24.78
C GLY A 233 28.71 -22.61 23.52
N GLU A 234 29.09 -23.24 22.41
CA GLU A 234 29.24 -22.57 21.11
C GLU A 234 27.98 -22.65 20.26
N LYS A 235 27.75 -21.61 19.47
CA LYS A 235 26.68 -21.55 18.47
C LYS A 235 26.91 -22.61 17.40
N ARG A 236 25.86 -23.37 17.09
CA ARG A 236 25.81 -24.38 16.02
C ARG A 236 24.99 -23.83 14.87
N VAL A 237 25.52 -23.95 13.65
CA VAL A 237 24.80 -23.61 12.41
C VAL A 237 24.56 -24.90 11.65
N MET A 238 23.31 -25.16 11.29
CA MET A 238 22.87 -26.40 10.64
C MET A 238 21.99 -26.08 9.43
N SER A 239 22.03 -26.92 8.41
CA SER A 239 21.16 -26.78 7.23
C SER A 239 20.02 -27.79 7.24
N ALA A 240 18.87 -27.41 6.70
CA ALA A 240 17.72 -28.28 6.49
C ALA A 240 17.11 -28.04 5.10
N THR A 241 16.69 -29.09 4.41
CA THR A 241 16.01 -29.00 3.10
C THR A 241 14.48 -28.97 3.24
N VAL A 242 13.97 -29.22 4.43
CA VAL A 242 12.55 -29.19 4.79
C VAL A 242 12.38 -28.28 6.00
N ASN A 243 11.13 -27.90 6.30
CA ASN A 243 10.80 -26.96 7.38
C ASN A 243 10.86 -27.55 8.80
N GLN A 244 11.69 -28.57 8.98
CA GLN A 244 11.94 -29.23 10.26
C GLN A 244 13.36 -29.77 10.34
N LEU A 245 13.92 -29.80 11.55
CA LEU A 245 15.25 -30.34 11.82
C LEU A 245 15.25 -31.10 13.15
N LYS A 246 15.68 -32.37 13.11
CA LYS A 246 15.87 -33.19 14.31
C LYS A 246 17.29 -32.98 14.83
N VAL A 247 17.41 -32.56 16.09
CA VAL A 247 18.69 -32.28 16.73
C VAL A 247 18.78 -32.99 18.07
N THR A 248 19.91 -33.64 18.31
CA THR A 248 20.23 -34.25 19.59
C THR A 248 20.89 -33.21 20.50
N LEU A 249 20.32 -32.99 21.69
CA LEU A 249 20.73 -31.94 22.62
C LEU A 249 20.89 -32.47 24.05
N PRO A 250 21.97 -32.12 24.77
CA PRO A 250 22.06 -32.37 26.21
C PRO A 250 21.09 -31.47 26.99
N ALA A 251 20.87 -31.81 28.26
CA ALA A 251 20.09 -30.95 29.15
C ALA A 251 20.72 -29.56 29.26
N GLY A 252 19.89 -28.52 29.16
CA GLY A 252 20.35 -27.15 29.11
C GLY A 252 19.34 -26.19 28.49
N ILE A 253 19.69 -24.91 28.50
CA ILE A 253 18.90 -23.83 27.91
C ILE A 253 19.48 -23.51 26.54
N TYR A 254 18.61 -23.41 25.54
CA TYR A 254 18.97 -23.14 24.16
C TYR A 254 18.20 -21.96 23.63
N ARG A 255 18.80 -21.27 22.67
CA ARG A 255 18.13 -20.30 21.81
C ARG A 255 18.32 -20.71 20.36
N TRP A 256 17.29 -20.53 19.55
CA TRP A 256 17.38 -20.88 18.14
C TRP A 256 16.64 -19.89 17.27
N SER A 257 17.12 -19.79 16.04
CA SER A 257 16.52 -19.00 14.97
C SER A 257 16.75 -19.72 13.65
N VAL A 258 15.98 -19.34 12.64
CA VAL A 258 16.04 -19.96 11.31
C VAL A 258 15.87 -18.89 10.23
N ARG A 259 16.56 -19.06 9.11
CA ARG A 259 16.34 -18.28 7.88
C ARG A 259 16.13 -19.20 6.69
N ALA A 260 15.34 -18.73 5.73
CA ALA A 260 15.17 -19.37 4.44
C ALA A 260 16.35 -19.06 3.52
N LEU A 261 16.73 -20.05 2.72
CA LEU A 261 17.79 -19.98 1.72
C LEU A 261 17.21 -20.30 0.33
N ALA A 262 17.71 -19.59 -0.67
CA ALA A 262 17.62 -19.92 -2.08
C ALA A 262 18.98 -19.65 -2.74
N HIS A 263 19.18 -20.12 -3.97
CA HIS A 263 20.45 -20.10 -4.69
C HIS A 263 21.32 -18.83 -4.49
N ASP A 264 20.72 -17.64 -4.60
CA ASP A 264 21.39 -16.34 -4.47
C ASP A 264 20.67 -15.39 -3.50
N ASN A 265 19.75 -15.91 -2.69
CA ASN A 265 18.94 -15.11 -1.78
C ASN A 265 18.85 -15.75 -0.39
N ARG A 266 18.77 -14.92 0.64
CA ARG A 266 18.56 -15.35 2.03
C ARG A 266 17.52 -14.44 2.65
N SER A 267 16.59 -15.00 3.41
CA SER A 267 15.72 -14.18 4.24
C SER A 267 16.51 -13.56 5.39
N GLU A 268 15.90 -12.56 6.04
CA GLU A 268 16.31 -12.19 7.39
C GLU A 268 16.17 -13.40 8.34
N LEU A 269 16.90 -13.34 9.44
CA LEU A 269 16.79 -14.31 10.51
C LEU A 269 15.41 -14.21 11.18
N SER A 270 14.84 -15.35 11.58
CA SER A 270 13.63 -15.34 12.39
C SER A 270 13.84 -14.66 13.73
N ALA A 271 12.72 -14.34 14.40
CA ALA A 271 12.75 -14.10 15.84
C ALA A 271 13.43 -15.28 16.56
N GLU A 272 14.22 -14.95 17.58
CA GLU A 272 14.87 -15.95 18.42
C GLU A 272 13.85 -16.59 19.37
N GLN A 273 13.85 -17.92 19.45
CA GLN A 273 13.06 -18.68 20.43
C GLN A 273 13.96 -19.37 21.44
N GLY A 274 13.62 -19.26 22.72
CA GLY A 274 14.29 -19.99 23.80
C GLY A 274 13.55 -21.27 24.18
N PHE A 275 14.26 -22.32 24.57
CA PHE A 275 13.66 -23.48 25.23
C PHE A 275 14.66 -24.15 26.18
N GLU A 276 14.14 -24.90 27.15
CA GLU A 276 14.93 -25.70 28.08
C GLU A 276 14.72 -27.18 27.78
N VAL A 277 15.81 -27.92 27.68
CA VAL A 277 15.81 -29.39 27.70
C VAL A 277 16.12 -29.81 29.13
N ALA A 278 15.12 -30.40 29.80
CA ALA A 278 15.24 -30.93 31.14
C ALA A 278 15.34 -32.46 31.11
N GLU A 279 16.09 -32.97 32.08
CA GLU A 279 16.13 -34.39 32.37
C GLU A 279 14.75 -34.86 32.84
N ALA A 280 14.16 -35.86 32.19
CA ALA A 280 12.94 -36.46 32.71
C ALA A 280 13.24 -37.15 34.05
N SER A 281 12.60 -36.70 35.13
CA SER A 281 12.68 -37.41 36.42
C SER A 281 12.22 -38.86 36.23
N PRO A 282 12.94 -39.86 36.77
CA PRO A 282 12.43 -41.22 36.78
C PRO A 282 11.09 -41.23 37.53
N LYS A 283 10.07 -41.86 36.93
CA LYS A 283 8.75 -42.10 37.54
C LYS A 283 8.92 -42.43 39.02
N SER A 284 8.23 -41.71 39.89
CA SER A 284 8.14 -42.04 41.31
C SER A 284 7.78 -43.52 41.49
N ILE A 285 8.65 -44.27 42.14
CA ILE A 285 8.34 -45.62 42.60
C ILE A 285 7.29 -45.46 43.68
N ASN A 286 6.06 -45.95 43.44
CA ASN A 286 5.06 -46.12 44.48
C ASN A 286 5.56 -47.18 45.47
N LEU A 287 6.22 -46.76 46.54
CA LEU A 287 6.51 -47.62 47.68
C LEU A 287 5.21 -47.78 48.49
N GLN A 288 4.48 -48.86 48.23
CA GLN A 288 3.48 -49.33 49.19
C GLN A 288 4.20 -50.01 50.35
N VAL A 289 4.37 -49.29 51.45
CA VAL A 289 4.78 -49.90 52.73
C VAL A 289 3.56 -50.63 53.28
N GLN A 290 3.60 -51.97 53.28
CA GLN A 290 2.58 -52.75 53.98
C GLN A 290 2.76 -52.56 55.50
N PRO A 291 1.67 -52.32 56.26
CA PRO A 291 1.77 -52.21 57.71
C PRO A 291 2.23 -53.54 58.30
N SER A 292 3.34 -53.50 59.01
CA SER A 292 3.91 -54.63 59.71
C SER A 292 3.00 -55.06 60.86
N LYS A 293 2.55 -56.31 60.85
CA LYS A 293 1.89 -56.95 62.00
C LYS A 293 2.95 -57.45 62.97
N TRP A 294 3.36 -56.60 63.91
CA TRP A 294 4.01 -57.08 65.13
C TRP A 294 2.94 -57.14 66.22
N LYS A 295 2.80 -58.34 66.79
CA LYS A 295 1.91 -58.68 67.91
C LYS A 295 2.52 -58.22 69.23
#